data_AF-A0AAU7SLV8-F1
#
_entry.id   AF-A0AAU7SLV8-F1
#
_cell.length_a   1.000
_cell.length_b   1.000
_cell.length_c   1.000
_cell.angle_alpha   90.00
_cell.angle_beta   90.00
_cell.angle_gamma   90.00
#
_symmetry.space_group_name_H-M   'P 1'
#
loop_
_entity.id
_entity.type
_entity.pdbx_description
1 polymer ?
#
loop_
_entity_poly.entity_id
_entity_poly.type
_entity_poly.pdbx_seq_one_letter_code
_entity_poly.pdbx_strand_id
1 'polypeptide(L)'
;MVTLREPILHPVPIEELKPTQITVGMREVKAKRKAWRLKAEEAGDKAGEFLGNHMVPTIRGPRGKYYVIDHHHLSLALYEEGVKDVLVTTVADLSRLDRDSFWFVMDCHDWMHPFDEEGKRRGYEDIPKNIKDLIDDPYRSLAGELRHVGGYAKDTTPFSEFLWADFLRRRIKRKDLEKDFNAALEKAHEFAKGKDADYLPGWCGPVPE
;
A
#
# COMPACT_ATOMS: atom_id res chain seq x y z
N MET A 1 -24.63 -10.24 3.55
CA MET A 1 -23.20 -10.34 3.89
C MET A 1 -23.08 -10.93 5.27
N VAL A 2 -22.40 -12.06 5.44
CA VAL A 2 -22.08 -12.57 6.78
C VAL A 2 -20.95 -11.72 7.30
N THR A 3 -21.24 -10.80 8.22
CA THR A 3 -20.19 -10.15 9.03
C THR A 3 -19.56 -11.24 9.90
N LEU A 4 -18.36 -11.69 9.54
CA LEU A 4 -17.54 -12.56 10.38
C LEU A 4 -17.32 -11.83 11.71
N ARG A 5 -17.95 -12.32 12.78
CA ARG A 5 -17.91 -11.66 14.10
C ARG A 5 -16.55 -11.77 14.80
N GLU A 6 -15.66 -12.63 14.31
CA GLU A 6 -14.28 -12.74 14.76
C GLU A 6 -13.37 -13.03 13.55
N PRO A 7 -12.24 -12.32 13.38
CA PRO A 7 -11.33 -12.59 12.28
C PRO A 7 -10.68 -13.96 12.47
N ILE A 8 -10.99 -14.90 11.58
CA ILE A 8 -10.31 -16.20 11.55
C ILE A 8 -8.92 -15.97 10.94
N LEU A 9 -7.90 -16.27 11.73
CA LEU A 9 -6.50 -16.17 11.30
C LEU A 9 -6.09 -17.43 10.57
N HIS A 10 -5.67 -17.26 9.31
CA HIS A 10 -5.12 -18.35 8.51
C HIS A 10 -3.65 -18.06 8.19
N PRO A 11 -2.72 -18.98 8.51
CA PRO A 11 -1.38 -18.91 7.94
C PRO A 11 -1.49 -19.21 6.44
N VAL A 12 -0.93 -18.33 5.62
CA VAL A 12 -0.91 -18.45 4.17
C VAL A 12 0.52 -18.23 3.68
N PRO A 13 1.03 -19.06 2.77
CA PRO A 13 2.32 -18.80 2.14
C PRO A 13 2.30 -17.44 1.46
N ILE A 14 3.27 -16.59 1.77
CA ILE A 14 3.27 -15.21 1.28
C ILE A 14 3.33 -15.13 -0.26
N GLU A 15 3.89 -16.15 -0.90
CA GLU A 15 3.95 -16.32 -2.36
C GLU A 15 2.58 -16.56 -3.00
N GLU A 16 1.61 -17.06 -2.23
CA GLU A 16 0.25 -17.29 -2.71
C GLU A 16 -0.64 -16.05 -2.66
N LEU A 17 -0.21 -15.01 -1.93
CA LEU A 17 -0.94 -13.75 -1.84
C LEU A 17 -1.05 -13.08 -3.21
N LYS A 18 -2.26 -12.61 -3.51
CA LYS A 18 -2.57 -11.88 -4.74
C LYS A 18 -2.60 -10.38 -4.44
N PRO A 19 -1.74 -9.56 -5.07
CA PRO A 19 -1.85 -8.12 -5.02
C PRO A 19 -3.21 -7.62 -5.53
N THR A 20 -3.59 -6.42 -5.10
CA THR A 20 -4.72 -5.66 -5.66
C THR A 20 -4.29 -4.26 -6.12
N GLN A 21 -2.99 -3.98 -6.07
CA GLN A 21 -2.38 -2.77 -6.62
C GLN A 21 -1.19 -3.16 -7.49
N ILE A 22 -0.81 -2.28 -8.41
CA ILE A 22 0.34 -2.50 -9.31
C ILE A 22 1.63 -2.01 -8.65
N THR A 23 1.55 -0.87 -7.96
CA THR A 23 2.74 -0.13 -7.51
C THR A 23 2.86 -0.05 -5.99
N VAL A 24 4.08 0.07 -5.50
CA VAL A 24 4.43 0.38 -4.10
C VAL A 24 5.55 1.41 -4.08
N GLY A 25 5.79 2.03 -2.92
CA GLY A 25 6.95 2.90 -2.72
C GLY A 25 8.12 2.08 -2.16
N MET A 26 9.14 1.79 -2.96
CA MET A 26 10.23 0.92 -2.53
C MET A 26 11.08 1.50 -1.40
N ARG A 27 11.06 2.81 -1.17
CA ARG A 27 11.72 3.41 0.02
C ARG A 27 11.02 2.98 1.30
N GLU A 28 9.68 2.98 1.31
CA GLU A 28 8.89 2.54 2.45
C GLU A 28 9.04 1.03 2.66
N VAL A 29 9.13 0.23 1.59
CA VAL A 29 9.44 -1.21 1.68
C VAL A 29 10.80 -1.43 2.35
N LYS A 30 11.86 -0.74 1.89
CA LYS A 30 13.21 -0.82 2.49
C LYS A 30 13.22 -0.41 3.96
N ALA A 31 12.47 0.63 4.32
CA ALA A 31 12.33 1.06 5.71
C ALA A 31 11.65 -0.02 6.58
N LYS A 32 10.58 -0.65 6.08
CA LYS A 32 9.90 -1.77 6.75
C LYS A 32 10.81 -2.99 6.90
N ARG A 33 11.63 -3.31 5.89
CA ARG A 33 12.65 -4.38 5.96
C ARG A 33 13.67 -4.11 7.05
N LYS A 34 14.19 -2.89 7.13
CA LYS A 34 15.13 -2.51 8.20
C LYS A 34 14.47 -2.63 9.58
N ALA A 35 13.25 -2.13 9.73
CA ALA A 35 12.51 -2.24 10.98
C ALA A 35 12.24 -3.71 11.36
N TRP A 36 11.97 -4.56 10.38
CA TRP A 36 11.83 -6.01 10.57
C TRP A 36 13.11 -6.63 11.11
N ARG A 37 14.26 -6.38 10.46
CA ARG A 37 15.56 -6.94 10.89
C ARG A 37 15.92 -6.56 12.32
N LEU A 38 15.77 -5.27 12.66
CA LEU A 38 16.04 -4.78 14.02
C LEU A 38 15.16 -5.51 15.05
N LYS A 39 13.87 -5.68 14.75
CA LYS A 39 12.96 -6.41 15.64
C LYS A 39 13.27 -7.90 15.70
N ALA A 40 13.69 -8.52 14.61
CA ALA A 40 14.10 -9.92 14.59
C ALA A 40 15.36 -10.15 15.44
N GLU A 41 16.32 -9.22 15.37
CA GLU A 41 17.51 -9.22 16.22
C GLU A 41 17.17 -9.03 17.71
N GLU A 42 16.26 -8.10 18.03
CA GLU A 42 15.79 -7.84 19.40
C GLU A 42 14.95 -9.00 19.98
N ALA A 43 14.14 -9.66 19.15
CA ALA A 43 13.19 -10.68 19.58
C ALA A 43 13.80 -12.09 19.68
N GLY A 44 14.95 -12.36 19.06
CA GLY A 44 15.52 -13.71 18.98
C GLY A 44 14.50 -14.71 18.41
N ASP A 45 14.27 -15.83 19.11
CA ASP A 45 13.28 -16.87 18.75
C ASP A 45 11.80 -16.39 18.78
N LYS A 46 11.50 -15.17 19.23
CA LYS A 46 10.14 -14.60 19.29
C LYS A 46 9.71 -13.87 18.02
N ALA A 47 10.47 -13.96 16.93
CA ALA A 47 10.07 -13.39 15.63
C ALA A 47 8.66 -13.85 15.18
N GLY A 48 8.22 -15.04 15.61
CA GLY A 48 6.85 -15.55 15.38
C GLY A 48 5.74 -14.74 16.08
N GLU A 49 5.98 -14.13 17.24
CA GLU A 49 4.98 -13.29 17.94
C GLU A 49 4.72 -11.98 17.16
N PHE A 50 5.72 -11.45 16.46
CA PHE A 50 5.56 -10.27 15.62
C PHE A 50 4.71 -10.57 14.36
N LEU A 51 4.86 -11.76 13.76
CA LEU A 51 3.97 -12.25 12.70
C LEU A 51 2.52 -12.41 13.20
N GLY A 52 2.36 -12.80 14.47
CA GLY A 52 1.08 -12.81 15.19
C GLY A 52 0.36 -11.45 15.17
N ASN A 53 1.13 -10.35 15.27
CA ASN A 53 0.59 -8.99 15.38
C ASN A 53 0.37 -8.28 14.03
N HIS A 54 0.85 -8.83 12.91
CA HIS A 54 0.78 -8.20 11.60
C HIS A 54 -0.11 -9.02 10.66
N MET A 55 -1.41 -8.90 10.88
CA MET A 55 -2.43 -9.53 10.05
C MET A 55 -2.57 -8.78 8.73
N VAL A 56 -2.43 -9.49 7.61
CA VAL A 56 -2.65 -8.91 6.28
C VAL A 56 -4.16 -9.00 5.97
N PRO A 57 -4.87 -7.88 5.81
CA PRO A 57 -6.28 -7.93 5.43
C PRO A 57 -6.42 -8.35 3.98
N THR A 58 -7.34 -9.29 3.76
CA THR A 58 -7.54 -9.91 2.44
C THR A 58 -9.01 -10.08 2.10
N ILE A 59 -9.30 -10.15 0.81
CA ILE A 59 -10.56 -10.64 0.25
C ILE A 59 -10.32 -12.07 -0.23
N ARG A 60 -11.18 -13.01 0.18
CA ARG A 60 -11.13 -14.37 -0.34
C ARG A 60 -11.83 -14.42 -1.68
N GLY A 61 -11.07 -14.49 -2.77
CA GLY A 61 -11.56 -14.44 -4.14
C GLY A 61 -11.76 -15.82 -4.79
N PRO A 62 -12.03 -15.84 -6.10
CA PRO A 62 -12.28 -17.05 -6.87
C PRO A 62 -11.19 -18.11 -6.68
N ARG A 63 -11.59 -19.39 -6.64
CA ARG A 63 -10.69 -20.53 -6.35
C ARG A 63 -10.03 -20.46 -4.95
N GLY A 64 -10.60 -19.69 -4.02
CA GLY A 64 -10.14 -19.59 -2.65
C GLY A 64 -8.82 -18.84 -2.47
N LYS A 65 -8.42 -17.99 -3.43
CA LYS A 65 -7.18 -17.20 -3.35
C LYS A 65 -7.37 -15.95 -2.49
N TYR A 66 -6.32 -15.55 -1.79
CA TYR A 66 -6.33 -14.39 -0.89
C TYR A 66 -5.78 -13.15 -1.60
N TYR A 67 -6.62 -12.13 -1.76
CA TYR A 67 -6.30 -10.87 -2.40
C TYR A 67 -6.03 -9.80 -1.33
N VAL A 68 -4.79 -9.31 -1.27
CA VAL A 68 -4.32 -8.34 -0.27
C VAL A 68 -4.94 -6.97 -0.55
N ILE A 69 -5.66 -6.40 0.39
CA ILE A 69 -6.32 -5.07 0.21
C ILE A 69 -5.64 -3.93 0.96
N ASP A 70 -4.74 -4.25 1.89
CA ASP A 70 -3.87 -3.29 2.55
C ASP A 70 -2.55 -4.02 2.92
N HIS A 71 -1.52 -3.24 3.21
CA HIS A 71 -0.20 -3.67 3.66
C HIS A 71 0.69 -4.29 2.59
N HIS A 72 0.50 -3.96 1.30
CA HIS A 72 1.37 -4.44 0.20
C HIS A 72 2.85 -4.13 0.43
N HIS A 73 3.19 -2.94 0.97
CA HIS A 73 4.58 -2.61 1.32
C HIS A 73 5.15 -3.53 2.40
N LEU A 74 4.33 -3.91 3.39
CA LEU A 74 4.75 -4.84 4.44
C LEU A 74 4.86 -6.26 3.87
N SER A 75 3.88 -6.73 3.10
CA SER A 75 3.93 -8.04 2.46
C SER A 75 5.17 -8.18 1.57
N LEU A 76 5.50 -7.17 0.77
CA LEU A 76 6.73 -7.20 -0.04
C LEU A 76 7.99 -7.17 0.84
N ALA A 77 8.00 -6.35 1.89
CA ALA A 77 9.13 -6.32 2.82
C ALA A 77 9.37 -7.69 3.47
N LEU A 78 8.33 -8.35 3.97
CA LEU A 78 8.41 -9.68 4.58
C LEU A 78 8.86 -10.73 3.55
N TYR A 79 8.37 -10.64 2.31
CA TYR A 79 8.79 -11.53 1.22
C TYR A 79 10.30 -11.41 0.96
N GLU A 80 10.81 -10.18 0.83
CA GLU A 80 12.24 -9.92 0.59
C GLU A 80 13.14 -10.27 1.79
N GLU A 81 12.57 -10.39 3.00
CA GLU A 81 13.25 -10.90 4.19
C GLU A 81 13.14 -12.43 4.34
N GLY A 82 12.51 -13.11 3.39
CA GLY A 82 12.46 -14.58 3.35
C GLY A 82 11.40 -15.21 4.26
N VAL A 83 10.49 -14.41 4.83
CA VAL A 83 9.34 -14.91 5.60
C VAL A 83 8.49 -15.81 4.69
N LYS A 84 8.16 -17.02 5.17
CA LYS A 84 7.43 -18.02 4.39
C LYS A 84 5.92 -17.87 4.49
N ASP A 85 5.43 -17.72 5.71
CA ASP A 85 4.00 -17.67 6.02
C ASP A 85 3.66 -16.36 6.70
N VAL A 86 2.49 -15.82 6.38
CA VAL A 86 1.91 -14.66 7.05
C VAL A 86 0.49 -14.98 7.47
N LEU A 87 0.03 -14.33 8.54
CA LEU A 87 -1.36 -14.43 8.97
C LEU A 87 -2.21 -13.49 8.14
N VAL A 88 -3.30 -14.01 7.58
CA VAL A 88 -4.31 -13.21 6.90
C VAL A 88 -5.58 -13.11 7.72
N THR A 89 -6.25 -11.98 7.61
CA THR A 89 -7.64 -11.80 8.08
C THR A 89 -8.54 -11.59 6.86
N THR A 90 -9.63 -12.36 6.78
CA THR A 90 -10.57 -12.27 5.65
C THR A 90 -11.63 -11.21 5.94
N VAL A 91 -11.59 -10.10 5.21
CA VAL A 91 -12.54 -8.99 5.34
C VAL A 91 -13.87 -9.30 4.65
N ALA A 92 -13.83 -9.97 3.49
CA ALA A 92 -15.01 -10.49 2.82
C ALA A 92 -14.68 -11.78 2.04
N ASP A 93 -15.66 -12.67 1.94
CA ASP A 93 -15.59 -13.89 1.13
C ASP A 93 -16.40 -13.72 -0.16
N LEU A 94 -15.68 -13.58 -1.27
CA LEU A 94 -16.18 -13.48 -2.64
C LEU A 94 -15.82 -14.73 -3.47
N SER A 95 -15.46 -15.85 -2.82
CA SER A 95 -14.95 -17.05 -3.51
C SER A 95 -15.95 -17.72 -4.45
N ARG A 96 -17.24 -17.38 -4.30
CA ARG A 96 -18.35 -17.87 -5.14
C ARG A 96 -18.53 -17.09 -6.43
N LEU A 97 -17.92 -15.90 -6.56
CA LEU A 97 -18.04 -15.09 -7.77
C LEU A 97 -17.18 -15.68 -8.89
N ASP A 98 -17.62 -15.48 -10.13
CA ASP A 98 -16.75 -15.63 -11.29
C ASP A 98 -15.71 -14.47 -11.32
N ARG A 99 -14.73 -14.60 -12.22
CA ARG A 99 -13.60 -13.66 -12.27
C ARG A 99 -14.03 -12.23 -12.60
N ASP A 100 -14.98 -12.04 -13.51
CA ASP A 100 -15.34 -10.70 -13.99
C ASP A 100 -16.21 -10.00 -12.95
N SER A 101 -17.18 -10.72 -12.36
CA SER A 101 -17.97 -10.24 -11.22
C SER A 101 -17.08 -9.92 -10.02
N PHE A 102 -16.04 -10.73 -9.75
CA PHE A 102 -15.10 -10.47 -8.66
C PHE A 102 -14.39 -9.12 -8.83
N TRP A 103 -13.79 -8.86 -10.00
CA TRP A 103 -13.08 -7.59 -10.22
C TRP A 103 -14.02 -6.39 -10.22
N PHE A 104 -15.24 -6.54 -10.74
CA PHE A 104 -16.25 -5.49 -10.65
C PHE A 104 -16.58 -5.12 -9.20
N VAL A 105 -16.79 -6.11 -8.33
CA VAL A 105 -17.05 -5.88 -6.91
C VAL A 105 -15.83 -5.28 -6.20
N MET A 106 -14.61 -5.74 -6.53
CA MET A 106 -13.38 -5.16 -5.97
C MET A 106 -13.22 -3.67 -6.32
N ASP A 107 -13.55 -3.27 -7.56
CA ASP A 107 -13.52 -1.88 -8.02
C ASP A 107 -14.60 -1.04 -7.30
N CYS A 108 -15.83 -1.56 -7.19
CA CYS A 108 -16.95 -0.86 -6.55
C CYS A 108 -16.76 -0.60 -5.04
N HIS A 109 -15.89 -1.36 -4.39
CA HIS A 109 -15.60 -1.25 -2.95
C HIS A 109 -14.25 -0.59 -2.65
N ASP A 110 -13.57 -0.03 -3.65
CA ASP A 110 -12.23 0.57 -3.48
C ASP A 110 -11.22 -0.41 -2.86
N TRP A 111 -11.30 -1.70 -3.20
CA TRP A 111 -10.39 -2.74 -2.70
C TRP A 111 -9.18 -3.00 -3.61
N MET A 112 -9.07 -2.24 -4.70
CA MET A 112 -7.98 -2.34 -5.66
C MET A 112 -7.52 -0.96 -6.13
N HIS A 113 -6.26 -0.87 -6.51
CA HIS A 113 -5.64 0.34 -7.04
C HIS A 113 -4.83 0.02 -8.32
N PRO A 114 -5.51 -0.15 -9.47
CA PRO A 114 -4.90 -0.56 -10.73
C PRO A 114 -4.26 0.62 -11.46
N PHE A 115 -3.25 1.25 -10.86
CA PHE A 115 -2.51 2.37 -11.47
C PHE A 115 -1.02 2.04 -11.59
N ASP A 116 -0.45 2.28 -12.77
CA ASP A 116 0.98 2.08 -13.03
C ASP A 116 1.86 3.16 -12.38
N GLU A 117 3.19 3.04 -12.55
CA GLU A 117 4.18 3.95 -11.97
C GLU A 117 4.14 5.37 -12.56
N GLU A 118 3.39 5.56 -13.64
CA GLU A 118 3.10 6.88 -14.22
C GLU A 118 1.77 7.46 -13.72
N GLY A 119 1.00 6.71 -12.92
CA GLY A 119 -0.30 7.13 -12.42
C GLY A 119 -1.43 6.95 -13.40
N LYS A 120 -1.26 6.11 -14.42
CA LYS A 120 -2.31 5.81 -15.40
C LYS A 120 -3.10 4.61 -14.94
N ARG A 121 -4.42 4.72 -15.00
CA ARG A 121 -5.32 3.58 -14.71
C ARG A 121 -5.10 2.50 -15.76
N ARG A 122 -5.00 1.26 -15.31
CA ARG A 122 -4.77 0.06 -16.11
C ARG A 122 -5.92 -0.92 -15.97
N GLY A 123 -5.93 -1.93 -16.84
CA GLY A 123 -6.83 -3.07 -16.70
C GLY A 123 -6.47 -3.92 -15.48
N TYR A 124 -7.41 -4.70 -14.96
CA TYR A 124 -7.14 -5.61 -13.83
C TYR A 124 -6.15 -6.72 -14.19
N GLU A 125 -5.98 -7.02 -15.47
CA GLU A 125 -4.98 -7.93 -16.02
C GLU A 125 -3.55 -7.45 -15.84
N ASP A 126 -3.34 -6.14 -15.67
CA ASP A 126 -2.04 -5.54 -15.40
C ASP A 126 -1.68 -5.60 -13.90
N ILE A 127 -2.62 -5.97 -13.02
CA ILE A 127 -2.32 -6.22 -11.61
C ILE A 127 -1.39 -7.44 -11.50
N PRO A 128 -0.21 -7.31 -10.87
CA PRO A 128 0.74 -8.40 -10.76
C PRO A 128 0.13 -9.61 -10.05
N LYS A 129 0.54 -10.81 -10.47
CA LYS A 129 0.00 -12.07 -9.91
C LYS A 129 0.60 -12.42 -8.55
N ASN A 130 1.73 -11.83 -8.18
CA ASN A 130 2.45 -12.13 -6.95
C ASN A 130 3.00 -10.84 -6.33
N ILE A 131 3.16 -10.83 -5.01
CA ILE A 131 3.64 -9.67 -4.25
C ILE A 131 5.01 -9.19 -4.72
N LYS A 132 5.92 -10.11 -5.07
CA LYS A 132 7.28 -9.79 -5.53
C LYS A 132 7.34 -9.00 -6.85
N ASP A 133 6.24 -9.04 -7.62
CA ASP A 133 6.16 -8.44 -8.95
C ASP A 133 5.58 -7.01 -8.90
N LEU A 134 5.39 -6.46 -7.69
CA LEU A 134 4.97 -5.06 -7.49
C LEU A 134 6.03 -4.09 -8.01
N ILE A 135 5.57 -3.02 -8.65
CA ILE A 135 6.43 -2.04 -9.34
C ILE A 135 6.70 -0.86 -8.40
N ASP A 136 7.91 -0.27 -8.48
CA ASP A 136 8.21 0.93 -7.72
C ASP A 136 7.53 2.17 -8.33
N ASP A 137 6.73 2.87 -7.53
CA ASP A 137 6.31 4.26 -7.77
C ASP A 137 7.08 5.19 -6.80
N PRO A 138 8.09 5.93 -7.30
CA PRO A 138 8.87 6.87 -6.49
C PRO A 138 8.01 7.96 -5.84
N TYR A 139 6.92 8.38 -6.48
CA TYR A 139 6.02 9.39 -5.93
C TYR A 139 5.18 8.84 -4.78
N ARG A 140 4.86 7.55 -4.80
CA ARG A 140 4.24 6.87 -3.65
C ARG A 140 5.18 6.85 -2.45
N SER A 141 6.49 6.71 -2.66
CA SER A 141 7.48 6.91 -1.59
C SER A 141 7.51 8.35 -1.10
N LEU A 142 7.52 9.33 -2.03
CA LEU A 142 7.54 10.76 -1.70
C LEU A 142 6.32 11.17 -0.86
N ALA A 143 5.13 10.72 -1.23
CA ALA A 143 3.90 11.01 -0.51
C ALA A 143 3.91 10.40 0.90
N GLY A 144 4.45 9.18 1.07
CA GLY A 144 4.59 8.56 2.39
C GLY A 144 5.53 9.34 3.32
N GLU A 145 6.69 9.75 2.81
CA GLU A 145 7.65 10.58 3.55
C GLU A 145 7.09 11.98 3.84
N LEU A 146 6.38 12.59 2.89
CA LEU A 146 5.69 13.86 3.08
C LEU A 146 4.69 13.79 4.24
N ARG A 147 3.94 12.70 4.37
CA ARG A 147 3.07 12.48 5.54
C ARG A 147 3.87 12.38 6.83
N HIS A 148 4.99 11.64 6.80
CA HIS A 148 5.83 11.44 7.98
C HIS A 148 6.41 12.74 8.53
N VAL A 149 6.79 13.68 7.66
CA VAL A 149 7.30 15.00 8.05
C VAL A 149 6.21 16.04 8.34
N GLY A 150 4.93 15.64 8.36
CA GLY A 150 3.81 16.54 8.70
C GLY A 150 3.33 17.44 7.56
N GLY A 151 3.59 17.05 6.30
CA GLY A 151 3.06 17.74 5.12
C GLY A 151 1.52 17.74 5.07
N TYR A 152 0.91 16.61 5.45
CA TYR A 152 -0.54 16.41 5.56
C TYR A 152 -0.86 15.38 6.67
N ALA A 153 -2.10 15.41 7.16
CA ALA A 153 -2.58 14.51 8.20
C ALA A 153 -2.99 13.13 7.65
N LYS A 154 -2.96 12.12 8.52
CA LYS A 154 -3.56 10.82 8.19
C LYS A 154 -5.07 11.00 8.03
N ASP A 155 -5.60 10.51 6.92
CA ASP A 155 -7.02 10.53 6.62
C ASP A 155 -7.56 9.09 6.51
N THR A 156 -8.88 8.93 6.63
CA THR A 156 -9.55 7.62 6.48
C THR A 156 -9.90 7.31 5.02
N THR A 157 -9.74 8.27 4.12
CA THR A 157 -9.94 8.11 2.67
C THR A 157 -9.01 7.03 2.13
N PRO A 158 -9.54 5.99 1.45
CA PRO A 158 -8.73 4.97 0.79
C PRO A 158 -7.70 5.59 -0.16
N PHE A 159 -6.51 5.01 -0.21
CA PHE A 159 -5.46 5.41 -1.14
C PHE A 159 -5.02 6.89 -1.03
N SER A 160 -5.18 7.53 0.13
CA SER A 160 -4.82 8.94 0.35
C SER A 160 -3.39 9.28 -0.14
N GLU A 161 -2.42 8.44 0.17
CA GLU A 161 -1.03 8.61 -0.27
C GLU A 161 -0.86 8.53 -1.80
N PHE A 162 -1.71 7.80 -2.52
CA PHE A 162 -1.68 7.76 -3.98
C PHE A 162 -2.26 9.03 -4.61
N LEU A 163 -3.28 9.64 -4.00
CA LEU A 163 -3.78 10.95 -4.43
C LEU A 163 -2.70 12.03 -4.28
N TRP A 164 -1.98 12.01 -3.15
CA TRP A 164 -0.82 12.87 -2.94
C TRP A 164 0.32 12.57 -3.92
N ALA A 165 0.62 11.30 -4.20
CA ALA A 165 1.62 10.92 -5.20
C ALA A 165 1.25 11.47 -6.59
N ASP A 166 -0.01 11.37 -6.97
CA ASP A 166 -0.54 11.85 -8.24
C ASP A 166 -0.52 13.40 -8.35
N PHE A 167 -0.79 14.09 -7.25
CA PHE A 167 -0.63 15.55 -7.16
C PHE A 167 0.84 15.98 -7.36
N LEU A 168 1.77 15.28 -6.72
CA LEU A 168 3.20 15.59 -6.75
C LEU A 168 3.84 15.25 -8.10
N ARG A 169 3.45 14.17 -8.77
CA ARG A 169 4.03 13.80 -10.08
C ARG A 169 3.80 14.81 -11.19
N ARG A 170 2.74 15.60 -11.09
CA ARG A 170 2.46 16.68 -12.05
C ARG A 170 3.30 17.94 -11.80
N ARG A 171 3.93 18.04 -10.63
CA ARG A 171 4.64 19.25 -10.17
C ARG A 171 6.15 19.04 -10.00
N ILE A 172 6.58 17.81 -9.70
CA ILE A 172 7.99 17.46 -9.50
C ILE A 172 8.40 16.48 -10.60
N LYS A 173 9.44 16.83 -11.36
CA LYS A 173 9.96 15.95 -12.41
C LYS A 173 10.60 14.70 -11.80
N ARG A 174 10.34 13.54 -12.41
CA ARG A 174 10.88 12.24 -11.94
C ARG A 174 12.40 12.25 -11.81
N LYS A 175 13.09 12.88 -12.77
CA LYS A 175 14.56 13.01 -12.75
C LYS A 175 15.07 13.77 -11.53
N ASP A 176 14.34 14.79 -11.07
CA ASP A 176 14.74 15.58 -9.90
C ASP A 176 14.52 14.77 -8.62
N LEU A 177 13.41 14.04 -8.55
CA LEU A 177 13.10 13.13 -7.44
C LEU A 177 14.14 12.00 -7.29
N GLU A 178 14.55 11.39 -8.40
CA GLU A 178 15.55 10.31 -8.41
C GLU A 178 16.96 10.82 -8.10
N LYS A 179 17.28 12.05 -8.51
CA LYS A 179 18.57 12.70 -8.26
C LYS A 179 18.74 13.12 -6.80
N ASP A 180 17.73 13.79 -6.25
CA ASP A 180 17.76 14.30 -4.88
C ASP A 180 16.38 14.22 -4.25
N PHE A 181 16.18 13.13 -3.51
CA PHE A 181 14.92 12.86 -2.84
C PHE A 181 14.60 13.89 -1.75
N ASN A 182 15.62 14.39 -1.03
CA ASN A 182 15.40 15.34 0.07
C ASN A 182 14.99 16.71 -0.47
N ALA A 183 15.67 17.20 -1.52
CA ALA A 183 15.26 18.44 -2.19
C ALA A 183 13.86 18.32 -2.81
N ALA A 184 13.50 17.13 -3.34
CA ALA A 184 12.15 16.89 -3.82
C ALA A 184 11.11 16.86 -2.69
N LEU A 185 11.46 16.34 -1.51
CA LEU A 185 10.62 16.33 -0.32
C LEU A 185 10.37 17.75 0.22
N GLU A 186 11.39 18.61 0.25
CA GLU A 186 11.24 20.02 0.62
C GLU A 186 10.25 20.74 -0.31
N LYS A 187 10.41 20.59 -1.63
CA LYS A 187 9.45 21.12 -2.61
C LYS A 187 8.05 20.54 -2.44
N ALA A 188 7.95 19.24 -2.19
CA ALA A 188 6.67 18.58 -1.95
C ALA A 188 5.97 19.15 -0.72
N HIS A 189 6.74 19.47 0.33
CA HIS A 189 6.22 20.11 1.54
C HIS A 189 5.71 21.53 1.26
N GLU A 190 6.42 22.33 0.47
CA GLU A 190 5.94 23.64 0.01
C GLU A 190 4.61 23.54 -0.77
N PHE A 191 4.55 22.62 -1.74
CA PHE A 191 3.32 22.40 -2.51
C PHE A 191 2.15 21.92 -1.63
N ALA A 192 2.43 21.11 -0.61
CA ALA A 192 1.42 20.60 0.31
C ALA A 192 0.77 21.69 1.18
N LYS A 193 1.47 22.80 1.43
CA LYS A 193 0.90 23.95 2.16
C LYS A 193 0.18 24.94 1.25
N GLY A 194 0.31 24.81 -0.07
CA GLY A 194 -0.36 25.65 -1.05
C GLY A 194 -1.86 25.36 -1.14
N LYS A 195 -2.62 26.36 -1.63
CA LYS A 195 -4.06 26.22 -1.93
C LYS A 195 -4.33 25.20 -3.02
N ASP A 196 -3.38 24.99 -3.92
CA ASP A 196 -3.43 23.96 -4.96
C ASP A 196 -3.65 22.54 -4.43
N ALA A 197 -3.43 22.29 -3.15
CA ALA A 197 -3.60 20.99 -2.49
C ALA A 197 -4.82 20.93 -1.55
N ASP A 198 -5.64 21.98 -1.48
CA ASP A 198 -6.74 22.09 -0.49
C ASP A 198 -7.82 21.02 -0.62
N TYR A 199 -7.99 20.47 -1.81
CA TYR A 199 -8.92 19.38 -2.11
C TYR A 199 -8.39 17.99 -1.71
N LEU A 200 -7.13 17.87 -1.31
CA LEU A 200 -6.53 16.58 -0.97
C LEU A 200 -6.84 16.17 0.48
N PRO A 201 -7.03 14.87 0.72
CA PRO A 201 -7.34 14.36 2.06
C PRO A 201 -6.19 14.67 3.04
N GLY A 202 -6.57 15.15 4.22
CA GLY A 202 -5.61 15.52 5.27
C GLY A 202 -4.82 16.81 5.01
N TRP A 203 -5.16 17.62 3.99
CA TRP A 203 -4.49 18.91 3.77
C TRP A 203 -4.53 19.81 5.02
N CYS A 204 -3.39 20.43 5.34
CA CYS A 204 -3.23 21.25 6.54
C CYS A 204 -2.42 22.53 6.27
N GLY A 205 -2.74 23.23 5.18
CA GLY A 205 -2.17 24.54 4.86
C GLY A 205 -2.92 25.71 5.51
N PRO A 206 -2.34 26.92 5.49
CA PRO A 206 -3.01 28.11 5.97
C PRO A 206 -4.18 28.48 5.05
N VAL A 207 -5.37 28.68 5.64
CA VAL A 207 -6.54 29.23 4.94
C VAL A 207 -6.52 30.74 5.15
N PRO A 208 -6.34 31.57 4.10
CA PRO A 208 -6.49 33.02 4.25
C PRO A 208 -7.93 33.34 4.62
N GLU A 209 -8.10 34.17 5.65
CA GLU A 209 -9.40 34.74 6.06
C GLU A 209 -10.06 35.56 4.94
#